data_AF-T0ZIW8-F1
#
_entry.id   AF-T0ZIW8-F1
#
_cell.length_a   1.000
_cell.length_b   1.000
_cell.length_c   1.000
_cell.angle_alpha   90.00
_cell.angle_beta   90.00
_cell.angle_gamma   90.00
#
_symmetry.space_group_name_H-M   'P 1'
#
loop_
_entity.id
_entity.type
_entity.pdbx_description
1 polymer ?
#
loop_
_entity_poly.entity_id
_entity_poly.type
_entity_poly.pdbx_seq_one_letter_code
_entity_poly.pdbx_strand_id
1 'polypeptide(L)' 'DRVWRVLDHYVKQARAREDYSTVRRISADERSARRGHRYVTMFCDADARRLLFATPGKNAATFAAFAEDLAAHGGEAK' A
#
# COMPACT_ATOMS: atom_id res chain seq x y z
N ASP A 1 22.39 -3.38 7.00
CA ASP A 1 22.65 -3.76 5.61
C ASP A 1 22.59 -2.52 4.71
N ARG A 2 23.57 -2.30 3.82
CA ARG A 2 23.70 -1.05 3.04
C ARG A 2 22.66 -0.95 1.93
N VAL A 3 22.28 -2.07 1.32
CA VAL A 3 21.32 -2.11 0.20
C VAL A 3 19.92 -1.68 0.65
N TRP A 4 19.45 -2.19 1.79
CA TRP A 4 18.12 -1.83 2.33
C TRP A 4 17.97 -0.34 2.63
N ARG A 5 19.03 0.34 3.09
CA ARG A 5 18.98 1.79 3.32
C ARG A 5 18.81 2.58 2.04
N VAL A 6 19.46 2.15 0.96
CA VAL A 6 19.33 2.78 -0.36
C VAL A 6 17.92 2.58 -0.90
N LEU A 7 17.40 1.36 -0.81
CA LEU A 7 16.03 1.06 -1.24
C LEU A 7 15.00 1.88 -0.45
N ASP A 8 15.10 1.90 0.88
CA ASP A 8 14.20 2.67 1.75
C ASP A 8 14.20 4.16 1.41
N HIS A 9 15.37 4.76 1.17
CA HIS A 9 15.47 6.16 0.77
C HIS A 9 14.72 6.45 -0.53
N TYR A 10 14.96 5.67 -1.59
CA TYR A 10 14.34 5.92 -2.89
C TYR A 10 12.85 5.58 -2.90
N VAL A 11 12.44 4.53 -2.19
CA VAL A 11 11.01 4.17 -2.05
C VAL A 11 10.25 5.29 -1.33
N LYS A 12 10.79 5.84 -0.24
CA LYS A 12 10.17 6.97 0.47
C LYS A 12 10.06 8.21 -0.41
N GLN A 13 11.11 8.53 -1.17
CA GLN A 13 11.10 9.66 -2.11
C GLN A 13 10.09 9.48 -3.25
N ALA A 14 9.95 8.26 -3.78
CA ALA A 14 8.97 7.97 -4.82
C ALA A 14 7.54 8.06 -4.27
N ARG A 15 7.27 7.45 -3.10
CA ARG A 15 5.97 7.48 -2.42
C ARG A 15 5.51 8.91 -2.14
N ALA A 16 6.39 9.78 -1.65
CA ALA A 16 6.05 11.17 -1.38
C ALA A 16 5.63 11.99 -2.61
N ARG A 17 5.80 11.46 -3.83
CA ARG A 17 5.41 12.09 -5.10
C ARG A 17 4.17 11.45 -5.75
N GLU A 18 3.64 10.38 -5.15
CA GLU A 18 2.44 9.73 -5.66
C GLU A 18 1.20 10.60 -5.44
N ASP A 19 0.28 10.50 -6.39
CA ASP A 19 -1.03 11.14 -6.35
C ASP A 19 -2.11 10.09 -6.62
N TYR A 20 -3.03 9.97 -5.66
CA TYR A 20 -4.13 9.01 -5.68
C TYR A 20 -5.50 9.67 -5.89
N SER A 21 -5.55 10.96 -6.24
CA SER A 21 -6.80 11.71 -6.51
C SER A 21 -7.66 11.11 -7.63
N THR A 22 -7.04 10.40 -8.57
CA THR A 22 -7.74 9.76 -9.69
C THR A 22 -8.14 8.31 -9.42
N VAL A 23 -7.77 7.73 -8.28
CA VAL A 23 -8.09 6.33 -7.95
C VAL A 23 -9.59 6.18 -7.73
N ARG A 24 -10.23 5.26 -8.45
CA ARG A 24 -11.68 5.00 -8.35
C ARG A 24 -12.03 3.57 -7.98
N ARG A 25 -11.22 2.60 -8.39
CA ARG A 25 -11.44 1.18 -8.12
C ARG A 25 -10.19 0.61 -7.49
N ILE A 26 -10.36 0.01 -6.31
CA ILE A 26 -9.27 -0.61 -5.57
C ILE A 26 -9.50 -2.10 -5.49
N SER A 27 -8.46 -2.89 -5.72
CA SER A 27 -8.43 -4.32 -5.41
C SER A 27 -7.56 -4.55 -4.19
N ALA A 28 -8.06 -5.31 -3.22
CA ALA A 28 -7.28 -5.77 -2.08
C ALA A 28 -6.96 -7.27 -2.22
N ASP A 29 -5.71 -7.65 -1.98
CA ASP A 29 -5.27 -9.05 -1.91
C ASP A 29 -4.56 -9.28 -0.57
N GLU A 30 -4.92 -10.35 0.13
CA GLU A 30 -4.27 -10.76 1.38
C GLU A 30 -3.46 -12.04 1.13
N ARG A 31 -2.14 -11.94 1.26
CA ARG A 31 -1.22 -13.06 1.00
C ARG A 31 -0.51 -13.48 2.28
N SER A 32 -0.41 -14.78 2.50
CA SER A 32 0.53 -15.31 3.50
C SER A 32 1.96 -15.15 2.99
N ALA A 33 2.77 -14.34 3.70
CA ALA A 33 4.15 -14.06 3.33
C ALA A 33 5.10 -15.24 3.67
N ARG A 34 4.75 -16.07 4.65
CA ARG A 34 5.47 -17.30 5.05
C ARG A 34 4.57 -18.16 5.96
N ARG A 35 4.85 -19.46 6.05
CA ARG A 35 4.25 -20.35 7.07
C ARG A 35 4.30 -19.69 8.47
N GLY A 36 3.21 -19.80 9.22
CA GLY A 36 3.09 -19.28 10.59
C GLY A 36 2.38 -17.92 10.70
N HIS A 37 1.27 -17.71 10.00
CA HIS A 37 0.37 -16.56 10.18
C HIS A 37 0.99 -15.17 9.96
N ARG A 38 2.01 -15.06 9.11
CA ARG A 38 2.47 -13.75 8.63
C ARG A 38 1.75 -13.40 7.34
N TYR A 39 0.96 -12.34 7.40
CA TYR A 39 0.17 -11.84 6.28
C TYR A 39 0.71 -10.49 5.80
N VAL A 40 0.53 -10.23 4.52
CA VAL A 40 0.66 -8.91 3.91
C VAL A 40 -0.64 -8.64 3.16
N THR A 41 -1.20 -7.46 3.39
CA THR A 41 -2.35 -6.97 2.61
C THR A 41 -1.83 -5.95 1.61
N MET A 42 -2.20 -6.12 0.36
CA MET A 42 -1.82 -5.27 -0.76
C MET A 42 -3.06 -4.61 -1.34
N PHE A 43 -3.01 -3.30 -1.54
CA PHE A 43 -4.06 -2.50 -2.16
C PHE A 43 -3.53 -1.94 -3.48
N CYS A 44 -4.23 -2.24 -4.56
CA CYS A 44 -3.86 -1.83 -5.91
C CYS A 44 -4.95 -0.99 -6.56
N ASP A 45 -4.54 -0.07 -7.42
CA ASP A 45 -5.45 0.57 -8.38
C ASP A 45 -5.81 -0.46 -9.45
N ALA A 46 -7.10 -0.81 -9.51
CA ALA A 46 -7.59 -1.82 -10.44
C ALA A 46 -7.61 -1.33 -11.90
N ASP A 47 -7.68 -0.01 -12.11
CA ASP A 47 -7.70 0.63 -13.43
C ASP A 47 -6.28 0.81 -13.96
N ALA A 48 -5.41 1.45 -13.17
CA ALA A 48 -4.03 1.72 -13.56
C ALA A 48 -3.09 0.51 -13.37
N ARG A 49 -3.57 -0.57 -12.72
CA ARG A 49 -2.84 -1.82 -12.47
C ARG A 49 -1.52 -1.59 -11.73
N ARG A 50 -1.53 -0.71 -10.73
CA ARG A 50 -0.36 -0.38 -9.89
C ARG A 50 -0.64 -0.61 -8.41
N LEU A 51 0.42 -0.92 -7.66
CA LEU A 51 0.35 -1.02 -6.20
C LEU A 51 0.26 0.38 -5.60
N LEU A 52 -0.72 0.60 -4.73
CA LEU A 52 -0.89 1.85 -3.98
C LEU A 52 -0.26 1.73 -2.59
N PHE A 53 -0.59 0.65 -1.90
CA PHE A 53 -0.15 0.44 -0.52
C PHE A 53 0.02 -1.05 -0.22
N ALA A 54 0.99 -1.37 0.64
CA ALA A 54 1.16 -2.70 1.18
C ALA A 54 1.56 -2.60 2.65
N THR A 55 0.91 -3.39 3.50
CA THR A 55 1.12 -3.37 4.95
C THR A 55 1.10 -4.79 5.54
N PRO A 56 1.93 -5.07 6.55
CA PRO A 56 1.83 -6.32 7.30
C PRO A 56 0.47 -6.47 7.99
N GLY A 57 0.04 -7.73 8.13
CA GLY A 57 -1.21 -8.08 8.78
C GLY A 57 -2.29 -8.46 7.80
N LYS A 58 -3.50 -8.59 8.35
CA LYS A 58 -4.76 -8.87 7.66
C LYS A 58 -5.89 -8.23 8.46
N ASN A 59 -7.09 -8.15 7.89
CA ASN A 59 -8.33 -7.66 8.53
C ASN A 59 -8.49 -6.12 8.54
N ALA A 60 -9.51 -5.63 9.24
CA ALA A 60 -9.94 -4.22 9.27
C ALA A 60 -8.82 -3.20 9.58
N ALA A 61 -7.82 -3.58 10.39
CA ALA A 61 -6.68 -2.71 10.69
C ALA A 61 -5.86 -2.33 9.43
N THR A 62 -5.74 -3.24 8.45
CA THR A 62 -5.01 -2.95 7.21
C THR A 62 -5.80 -2.00 6.31
N PHE A 63 -7.14 -2.06 6.35
CA PHE A 63 -8.02 -1.13 5.63
C PHE A 63 -7.99 0.26 6.25
N ALA A 64 -7.96 0.38 7.58
CA ALA A 64 -7.81 1.66 8.26
C ALA A 64 -6.48 2.33 7.88
N ALA A 65 -5.37 1.59 7.97
CA ALA A 65 -4.06 2.10 7.57
C ALA A 65 -4.00 2.50 6.08
N PHE A 66 -4.67 1.75 5.21
CA PHE A 66 -4.78 2.12 3.80
C PHE A 66 -5.63 3.37 3.58
N ALA A 67 -6.75 3.54 4.29
CA ALA A 67 -7.60 4.72 4.17
C ALA A 67 -6.84 6.00 4.58
N GLU A 68 -6.05 5.92 5.65
CA GLU A 68 -5.15 7.00 6.06
C GLU A 68 -4.10 7.33 4.99
N ASP A 69 -3.45 6.30 4.42
CA ASP A 69 -2.45 6.48 3.35
C ASP A 69 -3.07 7.04 2.07
N LEU A 70 -4.27 6.56 1.71
CA LEU A 70 -5.02 7.02 0.55
C LEU A 70 -5.34 8.51 0.66
N ALA A 71 -5.84 8.95 1.81
CA ALA A 71 -6.12 10.35 2.09
C ALA A 71 -4.85 11.21 2.09
N ALA A 72 -3.74 10.71 2.65
CA ALA A 72 -2.46 11.41 2.67
C ALA A 72 -1.89 11.68 1.25
N HIS A 73 -2.25 10.85 0.28
CA HIS A 73 -1.87 10.99 -1.14
C HIS A 73 -3.01 11.58 -2.00
N GLY A 74 -4.00 12.24 -1.38
CA GLY A 74 -5.04 12.99 -2.09
C GLY A 74 -6.19 12.16 -2.66
N GLY A 75 -6.27 10.86 -2.35
CA GLY A 75 -7.40 10.02 -2.69
C GLY A 75 -8.56 10.14 -1.71
N GLU A 76 -9.77 9.83 -2.17
CA GLU A 76 -10.99 9.82 -1.34
C GLU A 76 -11.48 8.38 -1.15
N ALA A 77 -11.60 7.94 0.11
CA ALA A 77 -12.37 6.76 0.45
C ALA A 77 -13.85 7.14 0.47
N LYS A 78 -14.61 6.73 -0.54
CA LYS A 78 -16.07 6.89 -0.58
C LYS A 78 -16.78 5.70 0.02
#